data_AF-R7QDT2-F1
#
_entry.id   AF-R7QDT2-F1
#
_cell.length_a   1.000
_cell.length_b   1.000
_cell.length_c   1.000
_cell.angle_alpha   90.00
_cell.angle_beta   90.00
_cell.angle_gamma   90.00
#
_symmetry.space_group_name_H-M   'P 1'
#
loop_
_entity.id
_entity.type
_entity.pdbx_description
1 polymer ?
#
loop_
_entity_poly.entity_id
_entity_poly.type
_entity_poly.pdbx_seq_one_letter_code
_entity_poly.pdbx_strand_id
1 'polypeptide(L)'
;MLESMLVHPPPLIAAACLFLSCKVQETHKRLKDIIYWTVKVRTRRTEDFPDGMELHENSPGYYEEKNNILDKEREVLRVLNFDLNVDHPYRHLWTLTKSYLGNGPMQKAVTQAAWNFLNDSFRTYLHVSYDPKEIASAAMFLSAKLHRQPLPDGTTKDPVHGKRMLAWHEFFHVDLYNIEEICRALLDMYDLEDRRVAALKNGPGVLESLPDSHPAAKRRKVENHVAS
;
A
#
# COMPACT_ATOMS: atom_id res chain seq x y z
N MET A 1 -12.53 13.73 5.68
CA MET A 1 -12.18 12.32 5.39
C MET A 1 -13.29 11.37 5.82
N LEU A 2 -13.72 11.39 7.08
CA LEU A 2 -14.81 10.52 7.57
C LEU A 2 -16.14 10.70 6.82
N GLU A 3 -16.54 11.94 6.53
CA GLU A 3 -17.76 12.22 5.74
C GLU A 3 -17.69 11.63 4.31
N SER A 4 -16.52 11.65 3.67
CA SER A 4 -16.32 11.04 2.35
C SER A 4 -16.43 9.51 2.42
N MET A 5 -15.96 8.89 3.51
CA MET A 5 -16.05 7.43 3.70
C MET A 5 -17.47 6.97 4.00
N LEU A 6 -18.33 7.84 4.53
CA LEU A 6 -19.75 7.58 4.69
C LEU A 6 -20.49 7.61 3.34
N VAL A 7 -20.11 8.54 2.44
CA VAL A 7 -20.71 8.65 1.09
C VAL A 7 -20.18 7.56 0.14
N HIS A 8 -18.92 7.15 0.31
CA HIS A 8 -18.27 6.13 -0.51
C HIS A 8 -17.77 4.97 0.37
N PRO A 9 -18.62 3.98 0.66
CA PRO A 9 -18.26 2.86 1.52
C PRO A 9 -17.03 2.10 0.98
N PRO A 10 -15.96 1.92 1.78
CA PRO A 10 -14.73 1.27 1.32
C PRO A 10 -14.93 -0.11 0.68
N PRO A 11 -15.79 -1.02 1.19
CA PRO A 11 -16.01 -2.32 0.57
C PRO A 11 -16.58 -2.21 -0.86
N LEU A 12 -17.43 -1.21 -1.11
CA LEU A 12 -18.05 -1.01 -2.40
C LEU A 12 -17.06 -0.38 -3.40
N ILE A 13 -16.27 0.60 -2.95
CA ILE A 13 -15.18 1.16 -3.76
C ILE A 13 -14.15 0.08 -4.09
N ALA A 14 -13.79 -0.77 -3.12
CA ALA A 14 -12.87 -1.88 -3.36
C ALA A 14 -13.41 -2.87 -4.41
N ALA A 15 -14.70 -3.21 -4.36
CA ALA A 15 -15.33 -4.05 -5.38
C ALA A 15 -15.31 -3.42 -6.78
N ALA A 16 -15.60 -2.11 -6.87
CA ALA A 16 -15.53 -1.36 -8.10
C ALA A 16 -14.11 -1.26 -8.66
N CYS A 17 -13.12 -0.94 -7.82
CA CYS A 17 -11.70 -0.93 -8.21
C CYS A 17 -11.21 -2.30 -8.65
N LEU A 18 -11.62 -3.38 -7.96
CA LEU A 18 -11.28 -4.75 -8.35
C LEU A 18 -11.86 -5.08 -9.73
N PHE A 19 -13.15 -4.80 -9.95
CA PHE A 19 -13.79 -5.01 -11.25
C PHE A 19 -13.12 -4.21 -12.37
N LEU A 20 -12.83 -2.92 -12.11
CA LEU A 20 -12.14 -2.06 -13.06
C LEU A 20 -10.73 -2.57 -13.38
N SER A 21 -9.96 -2.96 -12.37
CA SER A 21 -8.58 -3.47 -12.54
C SER A 21 -8.54 -4.73 -13.39
N CYS A 22 -9.52 -5.64 -13.25
CA CYS A 22 -9.62 -6.84 -14.09
C CYS A 22 -9.80 -6.51 -15.57
N LYS A 23 -10.51 -5.41 -15.89
CA LYS A 23 -10.65 -4.94 -17.28
C LYS A 23 -9.34 -4.32 -17.78
N VAL A 24 -8.74 -3.43 -16.99
CA VAL A 24 -7.49 -2.73 -17.35
C VAL A 24 -6.32 -3.69 -17.56
N GLN A 25 -6.22 -4.72 -16.71
CA GLN A 25 -5.12 -5.70 -16.74
C GLN A 25 -5.40 -6.90 -17.65
N GLU A 26 -6.45 -6.84 -18.49
CA GLU A 26 -6.84 -7.94 -19.40
C GLU A 26 -7.12 -9.29 -18.68
N THR A 27 -7.43 -9.25 -17.38
CA THR A 27 -7.73 -10.41 -16.53
C THR A 27 -9.22 -10.47 -16.19
N HIS A 28 -10.04 -10.30 -17.22
CA HIS A 28 -11.49 -10.15 -17.15
C HIS A 28 -12.17 -11.17 -16.20
N LYS A 29 -12.96 -10.66 -15.26
CA LYS A 29 -13.84 -11.45 -14.37
C LYS A 29 -15.28 -11.05 -14.60
N ARG A 30 -16.20 -12.02 -14.47
CA ARG A 30 -17.63 -11.71 -14.61
C ARG A 30 -18.04 -10.88 -13.40
N LEU A 31 -18.85 -9.85 -13.63
CA LEU A 31 -19.33 -8.97 -12.55
C LEU A 31 -20.05 -9.76 -11.45
N LYS A 32 -20.77 -10.82 -11.81
CA LYS A 32 -21.43 -11.71 -10.84
C LYS A 32 -20.47 -12.39 -9.86
N ASP A 33 -19.28 -12.78 -10.34
CA ASP A 33 -18.28 -13.44 -9.51
C ASP A 33 -17.67 -12.40 -8.55
N ILE A 34 -17.43 -11.19 -9.04
CA ILE A 34 -16.98 -10.07 -8.20
C ILE A 34 -18.01 -9.75 -7.11
N ILE A 35 -19.29 -9.62 -7.46
CA ILE A 35 -20.38 -9.41 -6.49
C ILE A 35 -20.39 -10.53 -5.45
N TYR A 36 -20.42 -11.79 -5.90
CA TYR A 36 -20.47 -12.94 -5.00
C TYR A 36 -19.30 -12.92 -4.01
N TRP A 37 -18.06 -12.80 -4.47
CA TRP A 37 -16.89 -12.85 -3.60
C TRP A 37 -16.76 -11.62 -2.70
N THR A 38 -17.06 -10.41 -3.20
CA THR A 38 -16.96 -9.19 -2.40
C THR A 38 -18.03 -9.13 -1.31
N VAL A 39 -19.26 -9.57 -1.60
CA VAL A 39 -20.31 -9.72 -0.60
C VAL A 39 -19.99 -10.81 0.39
N LYS A 40 -19.53 -11.98 -0.07
CA LYS A 40 -19.12 -13.07 0.81
C LYS A 40 -18.02 -12.65 1.78
N VAL A 41 -16.99 -11.95 1.29
CA VAL A 41 -15.87 -11.46 2.12
C VAL A 41 -16.32 -10.40 3.11
N ARG A 42 -17.13 -9.41 2.70
CA ARG A 42 -17.55 -8.31 3.60
C ARG A 42 -18.58 -8.73 4.65
N THR A 43 -19.36 -9.77 4.35
CA THR A 43 -20.37 -10.33 5.27
C THR A 43 -19.88 -11.58 5.99
N ARG A 44 -18.63 -11.98 5.73
CA ARG A 44 -17.96 -13.04 6.46
C ARG A 44 -17.94 -12.65 7.92
N ARG A 45 -18.46 -13.54 8.75
CA ARG A 45 -18.31 -13.47 10.20
C ARG A 45 -17.14 -14.41 10.54
N THR A 46 -16.48 -14.16 11.67
CA THR A 46 -15.26 -14.86 12.13
C THR A 46 -15.49 -16.36 12.34
N GLU A 47 -14.56 -17.10 12.98
CA GLU A 47 -14.53 -18.59 13.04
C GLU A 47 -15.90 -19.30 13.20
N ASP A 48 -16.88 -18.66 13.85
CA ASP A 48 -18.24 -19.15 14.09
C ASP A 48 -19.24 -19.04 12.91
N PHE A 49 -18.91 -18.38 11.79
CA PHE A 49 -19.82 -18.21 10.64
C PHE A 49 -19.05 -18.15 9.30
N PRO A 50 -18.64 -19.31 8.76
CA PRO A 50 -17.66 -19.39 7.68
C PRO A 50 -18.15 -18.90 6.32
N ASP A 51 -19.45 -19.06 5.99
CA ASP A 51 -19.91 -19.00 4.59
C ASP A 51 -20.40 -17.63 4.11
N GLY A 52 -20.46 -16.62 4.97
CA GLY A 52 -20.92 -15.27 4.59
C GLY A 52 -22.35 -15.26 4.02
N MET A 53 -22.74 -14.14 3.40
CA MET A 53 -24.00 -14.02 2.66
C MET A 53 -23.79 -14.43 1.20
N GLU A 54 -24.63 -15.34 0.70
CA GLU A 54 -24.69 -15.67 -0.71
C GLU A 54 -25.80 -14.89 -1.41
N LEU A 55 -25.49 -14.30 -2.57
CA LEU A 55 -26.45 -13.60 -3.41
C LEU A 55 -26.75 -14.42 -4.66
N HIS A 56 -28.03 -14.62 -4.94
CA HIS A 56 -28.50 -15.23 -6.17
C HIS A 56 -28.79 -14.16 -7.24
N GLU A 57 -28.52 -14.45 -8.51
CA GLU A 57 -28.69 -13.48 -9.63
C GLU A 57 -30.12 -12.91 -9.75
N ASN A 58 -31.13 -13.65 -9.25
CA ASN A 58 -32.54 -13.24 -9.29
C ASN A 58 -32.99 -12.47 -8.03
N SER A 59 -32.10 -12.29 -7.04
CA SER A 59 -32.44 -11.60 -5.80
C SER A 59 -32.41 -10.07 -5.99
N PRO A 60 -33.32 -9.30 -5.37
CA PRO A 60 -33.28 -7.84 -5.40
C PRO A 60 -31.92 -7.27 -4.94
N GLY A 61 -31.32 -7.89 -3.91
CA GLY A 61 -30.00 -7.48 -3.39
C GLY A 61 -28.86 -7.65 -4.40
N TYR A 62 -28.93 -8.64 -5.29
CA TYR A 62 -27.95 -8.77 -6.38
C TYR A 62 -28.03 -7.61 -7.37
N TYR A 63 -29.24 -7.20 -7.75
CA TYR A 63 -29.42 -6.07 -8.67
C TYR A 63 -28.96 -4.75 -8.06
N GLU A 64 -29.22 -4.55 -6.77
CA GLU A 64 -28.73 -3.40 -6.02
C GLU A 64 -27.19 -3.37 -5.99
N GLU A 65 -26.54 -4.46 -5.60
CA GLU A 65 -25.07 -4.55 -5.59
C GLU A 65 -24.45 -4.34 -6.96
N LYS A 66 -25.07 -4.92 -8.00
CA LYS A 66 -24.64 -4.72 -9.38
C LYS A 66 -24.66 -3.25 -9.78
N ASN A 67 -25.78 -2.55 -9.51
CA ASN A 67 -25.90 -1.14 -9.86
C ASN A 67 -24.91 -0.28 -9.06
N ASN A 68 -24.79 -0.55 -7.76
CA ASN A 68 -23.86 0.14 -6.87
C ASN A 68 -22.41 0.00 -7.35
N ILE A 69 -21.96 -1.19 -7.73
CA ILE A 69 -20.59 -1.40 -8.25
C ILE A 69 -20.38 -0.66 -9.56
N LEU A 70 -21.34 -0.71 -10.49
CA LEU A 70 -21.23 -0.03 -11.79
C LEU A 70 -21.22 1.50 -11.65
N ASP A 71 -21.99 2.04 -10.71
CA ASP A 71 -22.00 3.48 -10.45
C ASP A 71 -20.71 3.94 -9.78
N LYS A 72 -20.18 3.17 -8.82
CA LYS A 72 -18.87 3.45 -8.21
C LYS A 72 -17.71 3.27 -9.18
N GLU A 73 -17.78 2.33 -10.10
CA GLU A 73 -16.80 2.23 -11.19
C GLU A 73 -16.75 3.52 -12.02
N ARG A 74 -17.91 4.08 -12.40
CA ARG A 74 -17.98 5.35 -13.14
C ARG A 74 -17.46 6.53 -12.32
N GLU A 75 -17.67 6.54 -11.01
CA GLU A 75 -17.08 7.55 -10.13
C GLU A 75 -15.55 7.43 -10.08
N VAL A 76 -15.01 6.22 -9.89
CA VAL A 76 -13.57 5.97 -9.85
C VAL A 76 -12.91 6.41 -11.17
N LEU A 77 -13.49 6.05 -12.31
CA LEU A 77 -13.00 6.49 -13.62
C LEU A 77 -12.94 8.01 -13.77
N ARG A 78 -13.97 8.72 -13.25
CA ARG A 78 -14.01 10.19 -13.27
C ARG A 78 -12.94 10.80 -12.37
N VAL A 79 -12.77 10.26 -11.16
CA VAL A 79 -11.77 10.75 -10.19
C VAL A 79 -10.35 10.53 -10.70
N LEU A 80 -10.09 9.40 -11.36
CA LEU A 80 -8.81 9.09 -11.97
C LEU A 80 -8.60 9.81 -13.30
N ASN A 81 -9.58 10.60 -13.77
CA ASN A 81 -9.55 11.24 -15.10
C ASN A 81 -9.22 10.25 -16.24
N PHE A 82 -9.72 9.01 -16.11
CA PHE A 82 -9.43 7.89 -17.01
C PHE A 82 -7.93 7.54 -17.15
N ASP A 83 -7.07 8.06 -16.28
CA ASP A 83 -5.68 7.63 -16.18
C ASP A 83 -5.60 6.36 -15.32
N LEU A 84 -5.49 5.22 -16.02
CA LEU A 84 -5.44 3.89 -15.42
C LEU A 84 -4.04 3.27 -15.56
N ASN A 85 -3.07 4.04 -16.05
CA ASN A 85 -1.71 3.57 -16.23
C ASN A 85 -0.94 3.66 -14.91
N VAL A 86 -0.79 2.53 -14.23
CA VAL A 86 -0.09 2.46 -12.95
C VAL A 86 1.32 1.91 -13.17
N ASP A 87 2.33 2.72 -12.89
CA ASP A 87 3.71 2.25 -12.79
C ASP A 87 3.95 1.63 -11.42
N HIS A 88 4.46 0.40 -11.39
CA HIS A 88 4.63 -0.37 -10.16
C HIS A 88 6.11 -0.47 -9.75
N PRO A 89 6.42 -0.38 -8.44
CA PRO A 89 7.80 -0.36 -7.95
C PRO A 89 8.57 -1.67 -8.20
N TYR A 90 7.89 -2.78 -8.45
CA TYR A 90 8.51 -4.10 -8.64
C TYR A 90 9.52 -4.15 -9.79
N ARG A 91 9.21 -3.47 -10.90
CA ARG A 91 10.11 -3.42 -12.07
C ARG A 91 11.39 -2.68 -11.70
N HIS A 92 11.26 -1.54 -11.03
CA HIS A 92 12.37 -0.69 -10.59
C HIS A 92 13.24 -1.41 -9.56
N LEU A 93 12.61 -2.13 -8.62
CA LEU A 93 13.31 -2.96 -7.64
C LEU A 93 14.17 -4.03 -8.34
N TRP A 94 13.58 -4.75 -9.29
CA TRP A 94 14.31 -5.79 -10.02
C TRP A 94 15.51 -5.22 -10.78
N THR A 95 15.35 -4.06 -11.43
CA THR A 95 16.45 -3.37 -12.10
C THR A 95 17.56 -3.01 -11.11
N LEU A 96 17.23 -2.42 -9.97
CA LEU A 96 18.21 -2.05 -8.94
C LEU A 96 18.98 -3.26 -8.40
N THR A 97 18.26 -4.30 -7.97
CA THR A 97 18.92 -5.47 -7.36
C THR A 97 19.79 -6.20 -8.35
N LYS A 98 19.36 -6.33 -9.61
CA LYS A 98 20.16 -6.95 -10.66
C LYS A 98 21.40 -6.14 -11.01
N SER A 99 21.29 -4.81 -11.07
CA SER A 99 22.41 -3.91 -11.37
C SER A 99 23.48 -3.91 -10.28
N TYR A 100 23.09 -3.97 -9.00
CA TYR A 100 24.03 -3.83 -7.88
C TYR A 100 24.49 -5.14 -7.25
N LEU A 101 23.67 -6.19 -7.29
CA LEU A 101 23.95 -7.46 -6.62
C LEU A 101 24.27 -8.59 -7.61
N GLY A 102 24.16 -8.33 -8.91
CA GLY A 102 24.42 -9.32 -9.96
C GLY A 102 23.46 -10.51 -9.90
N ASN A 103 23.96 -11.68 -10.31
CA ASN A 103 23.21 -12.93 -10.27
C ASN A 103 23.79 -13.84 -9.19
N GLY A 104 23.09 -13.98 -8.05
CA GLY A 104 23.57 -14.84 -6.97
C GLY A 104 22.56 -15.01 -5.84
N PRO A 105 22.87 -15.88 -4.86
CA PRO A 105 21.99 -16.13 -3.70
C PRO A 105 21.66 -14.86 -2.92
N MET A 106 22.63 -13.95 -2.76
CA MET A 106 22.44 -12.67 -2.07
C MET A 106 21.45 -11.76 -2.81
N GLN A 107 21.54 -11.67 -4.14
CA GLN A 107 20.58 -10.90 -4.93
C GLN A 107 19.16 -11.43 -4.73
N LYS A 108 18.98 -12.76 -4.71
CA LYS A 108 17.67 -13.37 -4.46
C LYS A 108 17.14 -13.07 -3.06
N ALA A 109 17.98 -13.19 -2.04
CA ALA A 109 17.60 -12.90 -0.66
C ALA A 109 17.16 -11.44 -0.48
N VAL A 110 18.00 -10.50 -0.93
CA VAL A 110 17.70 -9.06 -0.86
C VAL A 110 16.46 -8.71 -1.69
N THR A 111 16.33 -9.26 -2.90
CA THR A 111 15.15 -9.00 -3.73
C THR A 111 13.88 -9.53 -3.09
N GLN A 112 13.92 -10.73 -2.49
CA GLN A 112 12.74 -11.31 -1.84
C GLN A 112 12.30 -10.50 -0.61
N ALA A 113 13.23 -10.11 0.25
CA ALA A 113 12.91 -9.28 1.41
C ALA A 113 12.41 -7.88 0.99
N ALA A 114 13.02 -7.27 -0.03
CA ALA A 114 12.55 -6.00 -0.59
C ALA A 114 11.16 -6.12 -1.22
N TRP A 115 10.88 -7.25 -1.90
CA TRP A 115 9.56 -7.53 -2.45
C TRP A 115 8.49 -7.62 -1.37
N ASN A 116 8.82 -8.23 -0.23
CA ASN A 116 7.90 -8.29 0.91
C ASN A 116 7.61 -6.88 1.46
N PHE A 117 8.64 -6.04 1.64
CA PHE A 117 8.44 -4.63 2.01
C PHE A 117 7.56 -3.88 1.00
N LEU A 118 7.73 -4.11 -0.31
CA LEU A 118 6.86 -3.53 -1.34
C LEU A 118 5.41 -4.02 -1.22
N ASN A 119 5.17 -5.31 -0.97
CA ASN A 119 3.81 -5.82 -0.80
C ASN A 119 3.12 -5.16 0.41
N ASP A 120 3.84 -5.02 1.53
CA ASP A 120 3.25 -4.43 2.73
C ASP A 120 3.09 -2.90 2.61
N SER A 121 3.89 -2.26 1.76
CA SER A 121 3.76 -0.82 1.48
C SER A 121 2.38 -0.43 0.92
N PHE A 122 1.64 -1.34 0.28
CA PHE A 122 0.26 -1.09 -0.18
C PHE A 122 -0.76 -0.91 0.95
N ARG A 123 -0.40 -1.26 2.20
CA ARG A 123 -1.22 -1.00 3.40
C ARG A 123 -1.09 0.45 3.90
N THR A 124 -0.22 1.24 3.27
CA THR A 124 0.12 2.60 3.67
C THR A 124 -0.24 3.60 2.56
N TYR A 125 -0.05 4.89 2.82
CA TYR A 125 -0.31 5.96 1.85
C TYR A 125 0.82 6.16 0.81
N LEU A 126 1.91 5.39 0.90
CA LEU A 126 3.15 5.65 0.18
C LEU A 126 2.98 5.71 -1.34
N HIS A 127 2.19 4.81 -1.93
CA HIS A 127 1.95 4.74 -3.38
C HIS A 127 1.17 5.93 -3.96
N VAL A 128 0.58 6.77 -3.10
CA VAL A 128 -0.11 8.00 -3.51
C VAL A 128 0.79 9.22 -3.31
N SER A 129 1.85 9.11 -2.50
CA SER A 129 2.67 10.24 -2.07
C SER A 129 4.07 10.28 -2.67
N TYR A 130 4.61 9.14 -3.11
CA TYR A 130 5.99 9.01 -3.57
C TYR A 130 6.08 8.31 -4.92
N ASP A 131 7.17 8.57 -5.67
CA ASP A 131 7.41 7.93 -6.96
C ASP A 131 7.72 6.43 -6.78
N PRO A 132 7.23 5.54 -7.65
CA PRO A 132 7.52 4.10 -7.58
C PRO A 132 9.02 3.76 -7.50
N LYS A 133 9.90 4.58 -8.10
CA LYS A 133 11.36 4.40 -8.02
C LYS A 133 11.89 4.71 -6.62
N GLU A 134 11.33 5.68 -5.93
CA GLU A 134 11.69 6.03 -4.55
C GLU A 134 11.27 4.91 -3.61
N ILE A 135 10.02 4.41 -3.76
CA ILE A 135 9.51 3.29 -2.96
C ILE A 135 10.36 2.02 -3.20
N ALA A 136 10.70 1.72 -4.45
CA ALA A 136 11.59 0.60 -4.79
C ALA A 136 12.99 0.75 -4.18
N SER A 137 13.56 1.96 -4.24
CA SER A 137 14.87 2.27 -3.68
C SER A 137 14.88 2.14 -2.16
N ALA A 138 13.82 2.61 -1.48
CA ALA A 138 13.65 2.49 -0.04
C ALA A 138 13.53 1.02 0.39
N ALA A 139 12.70 0.23 -0.31
CA ALA A 139 12.56 -1.20 -0.04
C ALA A 139 13.88 -1.97 -0.24
N MET A 140 14.63 -1.65 -1.30
CA MET A 140 15.96 -2.20 -1.52
C MET A 140 16.93 -1.81 -0.40
N PHE A 141 16.93 -0.54 0.02
CA PHE A 141 17.78 -0.02 1.09
C PHE A 141 17.52 -0.75 2.41
N LEU A 142 16.26 -0.86 2.84
CA LEU A 142 15.88 -1.60 4.06
C LEU A 142 16.31 -3.07 3.97
N SER A 143 16.05 -3.71 2.84
CA SER A 143 16.42 -5.11 2.63
C SER A 143 17.93 -5.33 2.66
N ALA A 144 18.72 -4.45 2.02
CA ALA A 144 20.16 -4.52 2.04
C ALA A 144 20.71 -4.35 3.46
N LYS A 145 20.13 -3.42 4.25
CA LYS A 145 20.47 -3.25 5.67
C LYS A 145 20.14 -4.50 6.50
N LEU A 146 18.96 -5.10 6.29
CA LEU A 146 18.55 -6.34 6.95
C LEU A 146 19.53 -7.49 6.68
N HIS A 147 20.01 -7.61 5.45
CA HIS A 147 20.98 -8.63 5.05
C HIS A 147 22.45 -8.23 5.27
N ARG A 148 22.73 -7.08 5.88
CA ARG A 148 24.08 -6.52 6.06
C ARG A 148 24.89 -6.41 4.76
N GLN A 149 24.19 -6.23 3.65
CA GLN A 149 24.78 -6.08 2.33
C GLN A 149 25.16 -4.61 2.11
N PRO A 150 26.44 -4.28 1.88
CA PRO A 150 26.83 -2.92 1.56
C PRO A 150 26.29 -2.52 0.18
N LEU A 151 25.72 -1.32 0.11
CA LEU A 151 25.31 -0.68 -1.15
C LEU A 151 26.34 0.37 -1.55
N PRO A 152 26.59 0.58 -2.86
CA PRO A 152 27.52 1.60 -3.32
C PRO A 152 27.07 3.00 -2.89
N ASP A 153 28.00 3.75 -2.31
CA ASP A 153 27.84 5.11 -1.78
C ASP A 153 28.40 6.19 -2.71
N GLY A 154 28.79 5.80 -3.93
CA GLY A 154 29.44 6.69 -4.90
C GLY A 154 30.94 6.87 -4.68
N THR A 155 31.53 6.28 -3.63
CA THR A 155 33.00 6.20 -3.44
C THR A 155 33.56 4.83 -3.83
N THR A 156 32.68 3.82 -3.82
CA THR A 156 32.99 2.45 -4.26
C THR A 156 33.46 2.43 -5.72
N LYS A 157 34.57 1.75 -6.01
CA LYS A 157 35.07 1.53 -7.37
C LYS A 157 34.73 0.12 -7.84
N ASP A 158 34.42 0.01 -9.12
CA ASP A 158 34.18 -1.25 -9.81
C ASP A 158 35.45 -2.13 -9.72
N PRO A 159 35.37 -3.36 -9.17
CA PRO A 159 36.52 -4.26 -9.05
C PRO A 159 37.15 -4.64 -10.40
N VAL A 160 36.38 -4.61 -11.49
CA VAL A 160 36.80 -5.06 -12.83
C VAL A 160 37.37 -3.89 -13.63
N HIS A 161 36.69 -2.74 -13.62
CA HIS A 161 37.03 -1.60 -14.48
C HIS A 161 37.68 -0.42 -13.76
N GLY A 162 37.74 -0.44 -12.42
CA GLY A 162 38.30 0.63 -11.59
C GLY A 162 37.51 1.94 -11.63
N LYS A 163 36.38 1.98 -12.35
CA LYS A 163 35.51 3.15 -12.49
C LYS A 163 34.65 3.33 -11.24
N ARG A 164 34.35 4.58 -10.88
CA ARG A 164 33.42 4.89 -9.80
C ARG A 164 32.06 4.23 -10.06
N MET A 165 31.58 3.44 -9.11
CA MET A 165 30.23 2.90 -9.14
C MET A 165 29.26 4.01 -8.73
N LEU A 166 28.15 4.09 -9.45
CA LEU A 166 27.08 5.04 -9.14
C LEU A 166 26.48 4.69 -7.77
N ALA A 167 26.27 5.69 -6.90
CA ALA A 167 25.62 5.44 -5.62
C ALA A 167 24.21 4.87 -5.85
N TRP A 168 23.72 4.01 -4.95
CA TRP A 168 22.43 3.35 -5.15
C TRP A 168 21.27 4.36 -5.31
N HIS A 169 21.31 5.49 -4.60
CA HIS A 169 20.31 6.56 -4.68
C HIS A 169 20.47 7.44 -5.94
N GLU A 170 21.66 7.47 -6.53
CA GLU A 170 21.90 8.20 -7.78
C GLU A 170 21.32 7.44 -9.00
N PHE A 171 21.06 6.12 -8.91
CA PHE A 171 20.57 5.31 -10.03
C PHE A 171 19.28 5.83 -10.66
N PHE A 172 18.34 6.27 -9.82
CA PHE A 172 17.08 6.87 -10.23
C PHE A 172 16.98 8.35 -9.84
N HIS A 173 18.07 8.94 -9.34
CA HIS A 173 18.09 10.30 -8.79
C HIS A 173 17.03 10.52 -7.70
N VAL A 174 16.92 9.59 -6.75
CA VAL A 174 15.93 9.66 -5.66
C VAL A 174 16.35 10.64 -4.57
N ASP A 175 15.38 11.30 -3.95
CA ASP A 175 15.63 12.16 -2.80
C ASP A 175 15.79 11.33 -1.52
N LEU A 176 16.95 11.45 -0.88
CA LEU A 176 17.24 10.72 0.36
C LEU A 176 16.28 11.08 1.51
N TYR A 177 15.73 12.29 1.52
CA TYR A 177 14.71 12.67 2.49
C TYR A 177 13.45 11.84 2.31
N ASN A 178 12.98 11.70 1.07
CA ASN A 178 11.83 10.85 0.74
C ASN A 178 12.12 9.39 1.09
N ILE A 179 13.33 8.90 0.82
CA ILE A 179 13.71 7.53 1.19
C ILE A 179 13.62 7.32 2.71
N GLU A 180 14.10 8.27 3.52
CA GLU A 180 14.01 8.18 4.98
C GLU A 180 12.55 8.13 5.46
N GLU A 181 11.69 9.01 4.93
CA GLU A 181 10.27 9.05 5.28
C GLU A 181 9.53 7.77 4.86
N ILE A 182 9.82 7.25 3.66
CA ILE A 182 9.27 5.96 3.20
C ILE A 182 9.72 4.83 4.12
N CYS A 183 11.01 4.79 4.48
CA CYS A 183 11.55 3.78 5.37
C CYS A 183 10.89 3.84 6.76
N ARG A 184 10.74 5.04 7.32
CA ARG A 184 10.06 5.24 8.61
C ARG A 184 8.62 4.76 8.54
N ALA A 185 7.85 5.17 7.53
CA ALA A 185 6.46 4.75 7.36
C ALA A 185 6.31 3.21 7.24
N LEU A 186 7.24 2.55 6.56
CA LEU A 186 7.27 1.09 6.47
C LEU A 186 7.55 0.44 7.82
N LEU A 187 8.57 0.91 8.55
CA LEU A 187 8.96 0.35 9.84
C LEU A 187 7.90 0.61 10.92
N ASP A 188 7.29 1.79 10.94
CA ASP A 188 6.20 2.14 11.86
C ASP A 188 5.01 1.19 11.71
N MET A 189 4.72 0.74 10.49
CA MET A 189 3.66 -0.24 10.22
C MET A 189 3.95 -1.60 10.86
N TYR A 190 5.20 -2.08 10.82
CA TYR A 190 5.59 -3.32 11.51
C TYR A 190 5.55 -3.18 13.03
N ASP A 191 6.00 -2.05 13.59
CA ASP A 191 5.92 -1.79 15.04
C ASP A 191 4.47 -1.79 15.54
N LEU A 192 3.54 -1.23 14.76
CA LEU A 192 2.12 -1.23 15.07
C LEU A 192 1.50 -2.62 14.97
N GLU A 193 1.88 -3.42 13.98
CA GLU A 193 1.43 -4.81 13.85
C GLU A 193 1.93 -5.67 15.00
N ASP A 194 3.18 -5.54 15.41
CA ASP A 194 3.74 -6.24 16.56
C ASP A 194 3.00 -5.89 17.86
N ARG A 195 2.68 -4.60 18.07
CA ARG A 195 1.87 -4.16 19.22
C ARG A 195 0.45 -4.72 19.17
N ARG A 196 -0.19 -4.74 18.00
CA ARG A 196 -1.53 -5.32 17.81
C ARG A 196 -1.55 -6.81 18.09
N VAL A 197 -0.57 -7.55 17.57
CA VAL A 197 -0.42 -8.99 17.82
C VAL A 197 -0.16 -9.25 19.30
N ALA A 198 0.66 -8.44 19.96
CA ALA A 198 0.89 -8.53 21.40
C ALA A 198 -0.40 -8.23 22.20
N ALA A 199 -1.18 -7.22 21.82
CA ALA A 199 -2.45 -6.89 22.47
C ALA A 199 -3.49 -8.01 22.30
N LEU A 200 -3.59 -8.61 21.11
CA LEU A 200 -4.48 -9.74 20.84
C LEU A 200 -4.10 -11.00 21.64
N LYS A 201 -2.79 -11.22 21.87
CA LYS A 201 -2.30 -12.32 22.72
C LYS A 201 -2.57 -12.09 24.21
N ASN A 202 -2.68 -10.84 24.66
CA ASN A 202 -2.84 -10.47 26.07
C ASN A 202 -4.30 -10.27 26.51
N GLY A 203 -5.29 -10.58 25.64
CA GLY A 203 -6.72 -10.51 25.97
C GLY A 203 -7.34 -9.11 25.80
N PRO A 204 -8.68 -9.01 25.79
CA PRO A 204 -9.42 -7.86 25.24
C PRO A 204 -9.34 -6.55 26.03
N GLY A 205 -8.61 -6.50 27.14
CA GLY A 205 -8.52 -5.32 28.01
C GLY A 205 -7.60 -4.20 27.54
N VAL A 206 -6.90 -4.35 26.40
CA VAL A 206 -5.90 -3.37 25.91
C VAL A 206 -6.39 -2.57 24.70
N LEU A 207 -7.48 -2.97 24.05
CA LEU A 207 -8.00 -2.22 22.89
C LEU A 207 -8.57 -0.84 23.28
N GLU A 208 -9.02 -0.67 24.53
CA GLU A 208 -9.51 0.60 25.09
C GLU A 208 -8.40 1.57 25.53
N SER A 209 -7.12 1.16 25.52
CA SER A 209 -6.01 1.99 26.00
C SER A 209 -5.03 2.42 24.90
N LEU A 210 -5.34 2.16 23.63
CA LEU A 210 -4.59 2.76 22.52
C LEU A 210 -4.99 4.25 22.41
N PRO A 211 -4.06 5.20 22.59
CA PRO A 211 -4.38 6.61 22.36
C PRO A 211 -4.73 6.79 20.88
N ASP A 212 -5.83 7.49 20.61
CA ASP A 212 -6.21 7.94 19.27
C ASP A 212 -5.03 8.70 18.64
N SER A 213 -4.23 8.02 17.83
CA SER A 213 -3.13 8.64 17.09
C SER A 213 -3.69 9.31 15.85
N HIS A 214 -4.51 10.35 16.05
CA HIS A 214 -4.65 11.45 15.12
C HIS A 214 -4.20 12.71 15.84
N PRO A 215 -3.19 13.44 15.35
CA PRO A 215 -2.90 14.77 15.87
C PRO A 215 -4.10 15.65 15.55
N ALA A 216 -4.98 15.86 16.53
CA ALA A 216 -6.04 16.86 16.46
C ALA A 216 -5.39 18.21 16.11
N ALA A 217 -5.70 18.71 14.91
CA ALA A 217 -5.30 20.04 14.48
C ALA A 217 -5.69 21.04 15.57
N LYS A 218 -4.70 21.63 16.23
CA LYS A 218 -4.88 22.72 17.20
C LYS A 218 -5.61 23.86 16.49
N ARG A 219 -6.92 23.99 16.72
CA ARG A 219 -7.68 25.21 16.43
C ARG A 219 -7.06 26.33 17.26
N ARG A 220 -6.32 27.25 16.63
CA ARG A 220 -5.99 28.55 17.22
C ARG A 220 -7.30 29.26 17.52
N LYS A 221 -7.59 29.49 18.81
CA LYS A 221 -8.62 30.45 19.23
C LYS A 221 -8.15 31.83 18.76
N VAL A 222 -8.92 32.44 17.87
CA VAL A 222 -8.82 33.88 17.61
C VAL A 222 -9.61 34.55 18.73
N GLU A 223 -8.89 35.15 19.67
CA GLU A 223 -9.50 36.01 20.69
C GLU A 223 -9.98 37.30 20.02
N ASN A 224 -11.30 37.46 19.93
CA ASN A 224 -11.92 38.73 19.62
C ASN A 224 -11.78 39.65 20.84
N HIS A 225 -10.83 40.58 20.81
CA HIS A 225 -10.89 41.80 21.61
C HIS A 225 -11.56 42.89 20.78
N VAL A 226 -12.85 43.11 21.04
CA VAL A 226 -13.55 44.35 20.67
C VAL A 226 -13.23 45.35 21.76
N ALA A 227 -12.33 46.29 21.49
CA ALA A 227 -12.18 47.49 22.29
C ALA A 227 -13.22 48.52 21.82
N SER A 228 -14.03 48.99 22.76
CA SER A 228 -14.75 50.27 22.66
C SER A 228 -13.80 51.44 22.82
#